data_AF-A0A962CRY5-F1
#
_entry.id   AF-A0A962CRY5-F1
#
_cell.length_a   1.000
_cell.length_b   1.000
_cell.length_c   1.000
_cell.angle_alpha   90.00
_cell.angle_beta   90.00
_cell.angle_gamma   90.00
#
_symmetry.space_group_name_H-M   'P 1'
#
loop_
_entity.id
_entity.type
_entity.pdbx_description
1 polymer ?
#
loop_
_entity_poly.entity_id
_entity_poly.type
_entity_poly.pdbx_seq_one_letter_code
_entity_poly.pdbx_strand_id
1 'polypeptide(L)'
;MRSKHWIVLTLIFMMVLLYLWQQQPPQFKNQKVNTVIFQSKDETQQAVTKDAQKVDTKATEPVIEITETPNPKGNNNDQERTYLQVYRDLQLAGECNKFYFNNHQYKGNYDYTAELTQAYRSLNKTDDLPPATQLDALEQFVQSCLDLKRAVFARADIPELFPDYQFAYPVTFELRKELNKTKPETPEGKHLAGAIKHSGQWVQLFNQMIDAATGKKKHSSSIIKMMREEAQVIRDEISILYQANPVDGEQIALLQQQINDLYLKMEERQPASKEAVQQAKEAFLPTNALMEKNLRAPYPDSFTEIIKNLQLKSQYDLRIGAISSPDYWAIYLKKYIPWHLPPSHHIMQQSPTTDTDHFNLLIESASMLYLCYLGADCGPNSVLVRKYCLNPQANFQNNYPNACGKTLIDFYTENYLTPNQWKDVSSLFDIMVNMYGS
;
A
#
# COMPACT_ATOMS: atom_id res chain seq x y z
N MET A 1 -6.01 50.59 -47.86
CA MET A 1 -6.97 49.66 -47.22
C MET A 1 -6.35 48.61 -46.27
N ARG A 2 -5.01 48.48 -46.14
CA ARG A 2 -4.36 47.48 -45.26
C ARG A 2 -4.34 47.79 -43.75
N SER A 3 -4.67 49.02 -43.33
CA SER A 3 -4.59 49.43 -41.91
C SER A 3 -5.77 48.98 -41.05
N LYS A 4 -6.96 48.74 -41.63
CA LYS A 4 -8.17 48.40 -40.85
C LYS A 4 -8.17 46.97 -40.30
N HIS A 5 -7.43 46.04 -40.91
CA HIS A 5 -7.39 44.63 -40.45
C HIS A 5 -6.53 44.43 -39.19
N TRP A 6 -5.51 45.26 -39.00
CA TRP A 6 -4.69 45.19 -37.79
C TRP A 6 -5.47 45.56 -36.54
N ILE A 7 -6.33 46.58 -36.61
CA ILE A 7 -7.14 47.05 -35.47
C ILE A 7 -8.08 45.94 -34.97
N VAL A 8 -8.68 45.17 -35.87
CA VAL A 8 -9.60 44.07 -35.52
C VAL A 8 -8.85 42.92 -34.87
N LEU A 9 -7.67 42.55 -35.39
CA LEU A 9 -6.82 41.51 -34.82
C LEU A 9 -6.33 41.88 -33.42
N THR A 10 -5.94 43.13 -33.17
CA THR A 10 -5.49 43.58 -31.84
C THR A 10 -6.64 43.55 -30.83
N LEU A 11 -7.87 43.90 -31.24
CA LEU A 11 -9.04 43.84 -30.36
C LEU A 11 -9.42 42.40 -29.99
N ILE A 12 -9.36 41.47 -30.95
CA ILE A 12 -9.61 40.05 -30.67
C ILE A 12 -8.54 39.51 -29.70
N PHE A 13 -7.27 39.84 -29.91
CA PHE A 13 -6.19 39.41 -29.04
C PHE A 13 -6.34 39.97 -27.61
N MET A 14 -6.74 41.24 -27.45
CA MET A 14 -7.02 41.81 -26.14
C MET A 14 -8.21 41.16 -25.44
N MET A 15 -9.29 40.82 -26.15
CA MET A 15 -10.42 40.11 -25.54
C MET A 15 -10.04 38.70 -25.05
N VAL A 16 -9.22 37.98 -25.81
CA VAL A 16 -8.73 36.65 -25.41
C VAL A 16 -7.85 36.75 -24.15
N LEU A 17 -6.96 37.74 -24.08
CA LEU A 17 -6.14 37.96 -22.89
C LEU A 17 -6.97 38.34 -21.66
N LEU A 18 -8.00 39.19 -21.83
CA LEU A 18 -8.93 39.55 -20.75
C LEU A 18 -9.74 38.33 -20.24
N TYR A 19 -10.19 37.48 -21.15
CA TYR A 19 -10.90 36.25 -20.80
C TYR A 19 -10.00 35.26 -20.05
N LEU A 20 -8.75 35.11 -20.48
CA LEU A 20 -7.76 34.28 -19.78
C LEU A 20 -7.37 34.85 -18.41
N TRP A 21 -7.37 36.17 -18.25
CA TRP A 21 -7.09 36.81 -16.97
C TRP A 21 -8.24 36.64 -15.96
N GLN A 22 -9.50 36.61 -16.41
CA GLN A 22 -10.66 36.31 -15.56
C GLN A 22 -10.78 34.85 -15.15
N GLN A 23 -10.09 33.93 -15.82
CA GLN A 23 -10.04 32.50 -15.48
C GLN A 23 -9.00 32.18 -14.40
N GLN A 24 -8.33 33.17 -13.80
CA GLN A 24 -7.49 32.89 -12.63
C GLN A 24 -8.37 32.37 -11.47
N PRO A 25 -8.06 31.21 -10.90
CA PRO A 25 -8.83 30.66 -9.79
C PRO A 25 -8.84 31.66 -8.62
N PRO A 26 -9.96 31.78 -7.89
CA PRO A 26 -10.05 32.70 -6.77
C PRO A 26 -8.91 32.42 -5.80
N GLN A 27 -8.10 33.45 -5.52
CA GLN A 27 -7.06 33.36 -4.49
C GLN A 27 -7.73 32.92 -3.19
N PHE A 28 -7.39 31.74 -2.72
CA PHE A 28 -7.84 31.22 -1.45
C PHE A 28 -7.44 32.23 -0.36
N LYS A 29 -8.44 32.79 0.32
CA LYS A 29 -8.22 33.56 1.55
C LYS A 29 -7.44 32.66 2.50
N ASN A 30 -6.23 33.07 2.86
CA ASN A 30 -5.40 32.46 3.90
C ASN A 30 -6.23 32.26 5.17
N GLN A 31 -6.71 31.02 5.39
CA GLN A 31 -7.08 30.58 6.72
C GLN A 31 -5.79 30.53 7.54
N LYS A 32 -5.83 31.06 8.76
CA LYS A 32 -4.75 30.90 9.73
C LYS A 32 -4.62 29.41 10.03
N VAL A 33 -3.66 28.77 9.38
CA VAL A 33 -3.17 27.44 9.73
C VAL A 33 -2.49 27.59 11.10
N ASN A 34 -2.93 26.81 12.08
CA ASN A 34 -2.15 26.61 13.29
C ASN A 34 -0.91 25.81 12.87
N THR A 35 0.19 26.49 12.58
CA THR A 35 1.49 25.86 12.39
C THR A 35 1.91 25.23 13.70
N VAL A 36 1.90 23.90 13.76
CA VAL A 36 2.66 23.15 14.76
C VAL A 36 4.13 23.37 14.40
N ILE A 37 4.77 24.31 15.10
CA ILE A 37 6.22 24.50 14.99
C ILE A 37 6.86 23.35 15.76
N PHE A 38 7.27 22.30 15.05
CA PHE A 38 8.21 21.33 15.60
C PHE A 38 9.53 22.06 15.82
N GLN A 39 9.88 22.32 17.07
CA GLN A 39 11.13 22.96 17.42
C GLN A 39 12.28 22.05 17.01
N SER A 40 13.00 22.43 15.95
CA SER A 40 14.33 21.92 15.69
C SER A 40 15.21 22.34 16.87
N LYS A 41 15.78 21.37 17.59
CA LYS A 41 16.87 21.63 18.51
C LYS A 41 18.09 22.07 17.69
N ASP A 42 18.26 23.38 17.53
CA ASP A 42 19.53 23.95 17.12
C ASP A 42 20.39 24.20 18.37
N GLU A 43 21.40 23.36 18.57
CA GLU A 43 22.55 23.64 19.44
C GLU A 43 23.55 24.52 18.67
N THR A 44 23.66 25.82 18.98
CA THR A 44 24.92 26.46 19.45
C THR A 44 24.78 27.95 19.82
N GLN A 45 25.00 28.22 21.11
CA GLN A 45 25.66 29.37 21.77
C GLN A 45 25.54 30.82 21.23
N GLN A 46 24.98 31.73 22.03
CA GLN A 46 25.77 32.67 22.86
C GLN A 46 24.86 33.53 23.77
N ALA A 47 25.35 33.77 24.99
CA ALA A 47 24.70 34.53 26.04
C ALA A 47 24.74 36.04 25.78
N VAL A 48 23.57 36.70 25.83
CA VAL A 48 23.43 38.08 26.33
C VAL A 48 22.09 38.19 27.07
N THR A 49 22.19 38.41 28.38
CA THR A 49 21.06 38.76 29.25
C THR A 49 20.68 40.23 29.04
N LYS A 50 19.40 40.52 28.85
CA LYS A 50 18.71 41.65 29.52
C LYS A 50 17.19 41.58 29.36
N ASP A 51 16.54 41.86 30.48
CA ASP A 51 15.12 41.90 30.80
C ASP A 51 14.16 42.42 29.72
N ALA A 52 13.02 41.73 29.54
CA ALA A 52 11.70 42.24 29.94
C ALA A 52 10.52 41.32 29.54
N GLN A 53 9.55 41.28 30.46
CA GLN A 53 8.12 41.00 30.29
C GLN A 53 7.62 39.54 30.15
N LYS A 54 7.15 39.05 31.31
CA LYS A 54 6.09 38.05 31.48
C LYS A 54 4.91 38.30 30.52
N VAL A 55 4.65 37.31 29.68
CA VAL A 55 3.30 37.04 29.15
C VAL A 55 2.99 35.60 29.51
N ASP A 56 2.02 35.45 30.41
CA ASP A 56 1.55 34.19 30.96
C ASP A 56 0.58 33.56 29.93
N THR A 57 1.11 32.69 29.07
CA THR A 57 0.29 31.86 28.18
C THR A 57 0.67 30.40 28.42
N LYS A 58 -0.02 29.76 29.35
CA LYS A 58 0.00 28.29 29.48
C LYS A 58 -0.61 27.68 28.21
N ALA A 59 0.24 27.36 27.25
CA ALA A 59 -0.06 26.39 26.21
C ALA A 59 0.15 25.00 26.83
N THR A 60 -0.93 24.28 27.04
CA THR A 60 -0.90 22.87 27.41
C THR A 60 -0.47 22.10 26.16
N GLU A 61 0.73 21.50 26.18
CA GLU A 61 1.12 20.49 25.19
C GLU A 61 0.04 19.39 25.17
N PRO A 62 -0.45 18.96 24.01
CA PRO A 62 -1.22 17.73 23.93
C PRO A 62 -0.25 16.58 24.21
N VAL A 63 -0.17 16.17 25.47
CA VAL A 63 0.39 14.88 25.85
C VAL A 63 -0.53 13.84 25.21
N ILE A 64 -0.10 13.30 24.06
CA ILE A 64 -0.69 12.09 23.51
C ILE A 64 -0.30 10.98 24.48
N GLU A 65 -1.22 10.64 25.37
CA GLU A 65 -1.09 9.49 26.25
C GLU A 65 -1.12 8.25 25.35
N ILE A 66 0.07 7.73 25.03
CA ILE A 66 0.24 6.48 24.31
C ILE A 66 -0.41 5.41 25.19
N THR A 67 -1.63 5.03 24.86
CA THR A 67 -2.28 3.90 25.51
C THR A 67 -1.58 2.67 24.97
N GLU A 68 -0.60 2.16 25.73
CA GLU A 68 0.01 0.87 25.45
C GLU A 68 -1.12 -0.17 25.35
N THR A 69 -1.31 -0.74 24.16
CA THR A 69 -2.19 -1.89 24.00
C THR A 69 -1.67 -2.99 24.91
N PRO A 70 -2.46 -3.47 25.88
CA PRO A 70 -1.98 -4.43 26.85
C PRO A 70 -1.62 -5.73 26.13
N ASN A 71 -0.36 -6.14 26.31
CA ASN A 71 0.15 -7.41 25.85
C ASN A 71 -0.56 -8.51 26.65
N PRO A 72 -1.46 -9.33 26.05
CA PRO A 72 -2.29 -10.23 26.84
C PRO A 72 -1.49 -11.49 27.18
N LYS A 73 -0.71 -11.43 28.26
CA LYS A 73 -0.19 -12.62 28.92
C LYS A 73 -1.30 -13.27 29.74
N GLY A 74 -1.86 -14.34 29.19
CA GLY A 74 -2.40 -15.49 29.93
C GLY A 74 -3.56 -15.23 30.89
N ASN A 75 -4.79 -15.35 30.37
CA ASN A 75 -5.78 -16.24 30.96
C ASN A 75 -6.89 -16.54 29.94
N ASN A 76 -7.10 -17.83 29.66
CA ASN A 76 -8.26 -18.32 28.93
C ASN A 76 -9.52 -17.97 29.70
N ASN A 77 -10.26 -16.97 29.24
CA ASN A 77 -11.68 -16.80 29.48
C ASN A 77 -12.20 -15.94 28.32
N ASP A 78 -13.05 -16.54 27.49
CA ASP A 78 -14.15 -16.02 26.65
C ASP A 78 -14.38 -14.50 26.52
N GLN A 79 -13.34 -13.67 26.54
CA GLN A 79 -13.49 -12.25 26.30
C GLN A 79 -13.68 -12.10 24.81
N GLU A 80 -14.92 -11.80 24.44
CA GLU A 80 -15.32 -11.56 23.06
C GLU A 80 -14.38 -10.53 22.44
N ARG A 81 -13.70 -10.94 21.36
CA ARG A 81 -12.71 -10.11 20.70
C ARG A 81 -13.41 -9.00 19.93
N THR A 82 -12.89 -7.79 20.05
CA THR A 82 -13.43 -6.65 19.31
C THR A 82 -13.12 -6.79 17.82
N TYR A 83 -13.98 -6.21 16.97
CA TYR A 83 -13.79 -6.21 15.52
C TYR A 83 -12.40 -5.72 15.09
N LEU A 84 -11.87 -4.68 15.76
CA LEU A 84 -10.55 -4.11 15.48
C LEU A 84 -9.41 -5.07 15.85
N GLN A 85 -9.52 -5.78 16.99
CA GLN A 85 -8.52 -6.77 17.37
C GLN A 85 -8.43 -7.90 16.34
N VAL A 86 -9.58 -8.43 15.89
CA VAL A 86 -9.61 -9.49 14.87
C VAL A 86 -9.03 -8.99 13.54
N TYR A 87 -9.33 -7.75 13.15
CA TYR A 87 -8.78 -7.15 11.93
C TYR A 87 -7.27 -6.92 12.01
N ARG A 88 -6.75 -6.42 13.13
CA ARG A 88 -5.30 -6.19 13.32
C ARG A 88 -4.53 -7.50 13.35
N ASP A 89 -5.08 -8.54 13.97
CA ASP A 89 -4.54 -9.90 13.87
C ASP A 89 -4.53 -10.40 12.43
N LEU A 90 -5.57 -10.09 11.64
CA LEU A 90 -5.61 -10.45 10.22
C LEU A 90 -4.51 -9.72 9.43
N GLN A 91 -4.21 -8.45 9.74
CA GLN A 91 -3.07 -7.74 9.15
C GLN A 91 -1.74 -8.40 9.53
N LEU A 92 -1.53 -8.68 10.82
CA LEU A 92 -0.33 -9.35 11.32
C LEU A 92 -0.16 -10.73 10.67
N ALA A 93 -1.23 -11.51 10.54
CA ALA A 93 -1.21 -12.80 9.87
C ALA A 93 -0.79 -12.67 8.39
N GLY A 94 -1.18 -11.59 7.71
CA GLY A 94 -0.73 -11.27 6.35
C GLY A 94 0.78 -11.09 6.25
N GLU A 95 1.40 -10.42 7.22
CA GLU A 95 2.86 -10.25 7.30
C GLU A 95 3.58 -11.54 7.68
N CYS A 96 2.96 -12.34 8.54
CA CYS A 96 3.47 -13.63 8.97
C CYS A 96 3.36 -14.73 7.91
N ASN A 97 2.69 -14.50 6.77
CA ASN A 97 2.43 -15.54 5.76
C ASN A 97 3.69 -16.28 5.29
N LYS A 98 4.79 -15.55 5.04
CA LYS A 98 6.08 -16.18 4.68
C LYS A 98 6.60 -17.06 5.81
N PHE A 99 6.50 -16.60 7.05
CA PHE A 99 6.91 -17.36 8.22
C PHE A 99 6.08 -18.62 8.36
N TYR A 100 4.75 -18.54 8.24
CA TYR A 100 3.86 -19.70 8.29
C TYR A 100 4.20 -20.71 7.20
N PHE A 101 4.40 -20.25 5.97
CA PHE A 101 4.76 -21.10 4.84
C PHE A 101 6.10 -21.80 5.06
N ASN A 102 7.15 -21.07 5.40
CA ASN A 102 8.49 -21.63 5.64
C ASN A 102 8.50 -22.53 6.88
N ASN A 103 7.90 -22.12 7.98
CA ASN A 103 7.82 -22.93 9.19
C ASN A 103 7.17 -24.29 8.90
N HIS A 104 6.14 -24.31 8.04
CA HIS A 104 5.50 -25.54 7.61
C HIS A 104 6.38 -26.34 6.65
N GLN A 105 6.89 -25.73 5.57
CA GLN A 105 7.73 -26.40 4.56
C GLN A 105 8.95 -27.09 5.17
N TYR A 106 9.56 -26.45 6.18
CA TYR A 106 10.75 -26.95 6.87
C TYR A 106 10.44 -27.66 8.19
N LYS A 107 9.17 -28.01 8.46
CA LYS A 107 8.73 -28.79 9.64
C LYS A 107 9.22 -28.21 10.97
N GLY A 108 9.18 -26.89 11.16
CA GLY A 108 9.66 -26.24 12.36
C GLY A 108 11.12 -25.80 12.33
N ASN A 109 11.92 -26.29 11.37
CA ASN A 109 13.37 -26.12 11.36
C ASN A 109 13.85 -24.98 10.44
N TYR A 110 12.99 -23.99 10.18
CA TYR A 110 13.40 -22.86 9.35
C TYR A 110 14.22 -21.85 10.16
N ASP A 111 15.44 -21.57 9.70
CA ASP A 111 16.35 -20.64 10.37
C ASP A 111 16.18 -19.21 9.82
N TYR A 112 15.27 -18.45 10.43
CA TYR A 112 15.03 -17.05 10.08
C TYR A 112 16.24 -16.15 10.34
N THR A 113 17.07 -16.50 11.33
CA THR A 113 18.28 -15.76 11.68
C THR A 113 19.35 -15.91 10.60
N ALA A 114 19.52 -17.13 10.07
CA ALA A 114 20.40 -17.36 8.92
C ALA A 114 19.94 -16.58 7.69
N GLU A 115 18.63 -16.55 7.40
CA GLU A 115 18.08 -15.79 6.28
C GLU A 115 18.35 -14.28 6.42
N LEU A 116 18.05 -13.69 7.59
CA LEU A 116 18.34 -12.28 7.87
C LEU A 116 19.85 -11.99 7.79
N THR A 117 20.69 -12.88 8.33
CA THR A 117 22.15 -12.74 8.28
C THR A 117 22.66 -12.74 6.84
N GLN A 118 22.16 -13.65 6.00
CA GLN A 118 22.52 -13.70 4.59
C GLN A 118 22.11 -12.41 3.86
N ALA A 119 20.89 -11.93 4.09
CA ALA A 119 20.41 -10.69 3.49
C ALA A 119 21.25 -9.47 3.94
N TYR A 120 21.55 -9.38 5.24
CA TYR A 120 22.39 -8.32 5.80
C TYR A 120 23.79 -8.28 5.18
N ARG A 121 24.44 -9.44 5.10
CA ARG A 121 25.76 -9.57 4.45
C ARG A 121 25.73 -9.16 2.98
N SER A 122 24.69 -9.60 2.26
CA SER A 122 24.50 -9.25 0.85
C SER A 122 24.31 -7.75 0.63
N LEU A 123 23.55 -7.07 1.51
CA LEU A 123 23.27 -5.63 1.36
C LEU A 123 24.50 -4.78 1.73
N ASN A 124 25.15 -5.11 2.86
CA ASN A 124 26.24 -4.30 3.40
C ASN A 124 27.61 -4.70 2.84
N LYS A 125 27.70 -5.77 2.05
CA LYS A 125 28.96 -6.33 1.52
C LYS A 125 29.98 -6.57 2.64
N THR A 126 29.51 -7.13 3.74
CA THR A 126 30.28 -7.45 4.95
C THR A 126 30.03 -8.90 5.36
N ASP A 127 30.93 -9.47 6.16
CA ASP A 127 30.74 -10.76 6.84
C ASP A 127 30.15 -10.61 8.24
N ASP A 128 29.99 -9.37 8.71
CA ASP A 128 29.42 -9.04 10.02
C ASP A 128 28.01 -9.62 10.20
N LEU A 129 27.67 -9.87 11.45
CA LEU A 129 26.32 -10.24 11.83
C LEU A 129 25.40 -9.01 11.87
N PRO A 130 24.09 -9.19 11.69
CA PRO A 130 23.12 -8.15 11.98
C PRO A 130 23.30 -7.62 13.42
N PRO A 131 23.06 -6.32 13.69
CA PRO A 131 23.09 -5.79 15.05
C PRO A 131 22.14 -6.56 15.98
N ALA A 132 22.51 -6.69 17.26
CA ALA A 132 21.72 -7.42 18.26
C ALA A 132 20.26 -6.92 18.32
N THR A 133 20.04 -5.61 18.23
CA THR A 133 18.69 -5.02 18.21
C THR A 133 17.83 -5.49 17.04
N GLN A 134 18.44 -5.79 15.88
CA GLN A 134 17.75 -6.31 14.71
C GLN A 134 17.43 -7.80 14.86
N LEU A 135 18.33 -8.56 15.48
CA LEU A 135 18.10 -9.97 15.83
C LEU A 135 16.98 -10.12 16.87
N ASP A 136 17.00 -9.29 17.91
CA ASP A 136 15.96 -9.27 18.95
C ASP A 136 14.59 -8.91 18.36
N ALA A 137 14.55 -7.91 17.46
CA ALA A 137 13.32 -7.54 16.76
C ALA A 137 12.78 -8.68 15.88
N LEU A 138 13.66 -9.43 15.21
CA LEU A 138 13.28 -10.60 14.43
C LEU A 138 12.70 -11.70 15.34
N GLU A 139 13.35 -12.01 16.46
CA GLU A 139 12.87 -13.02 17.41
C GLU A 139 11.49 -12.66 17.95
N GLN A 140 11.30 -11.42 18.39
CA GLN A 140 10.00 -10.92 18.87
C GLN A 140 8.91 -11.03 17.80
N PHE A 141 9.24 -10.72 16.55
CA PHE A 141 8.29 -10.83 15.45
C PHE A 141 7.91 -12.28 15.14
N VAL A 142 8.90 -13.16 15.04
CA VAL A 142 8.69 -14.61 14.83
C VAL A 142 7.81 -15.16 15.95
N GLN A 143 8.13 -14.82 17.21
CA GLN A 143 7.34 -15.25 18.35
C GLN A 143 5.90 -14.75 18.27
N SER A 144 5.68 -13.48 17.91
CA SER A 144 4.34 -12.91 17.71
C SER A 144 3.55 -13.66 16.64
N CYS A 145 4.19 -14.04 15.53
CA CYS A 145 3.56 -14.85 14.49
C CYS A 145 3.18 -16.25 15.01
N LEU A 146 4.08 -16.92 15.72
CA LEU A 146 3.82 -18.26 16.26
C LEU A 146 2.73 -18.24 17.34
N ASP A 147 2.73 -17.23 18.21
CA ASP A 147 1.70 -17.01 19.23
C ASP A 147 0.34 -16.76 18.59
N LEU A 148 0.28 -15.91 17.56
CA LEU A 148 -0.94 -15.68 16.79
C LEU A 148 -1.46 -16.96 16.14
N LYS A 149 -0.58 -17.74 15.49
CA LYS A 149 -0.94 -19.04 14.90
C LYS A 149 -1.53 -19.96 15.96
N ARG A 150 -0.85 -20.16 17.09
CA ARG A 150 -1.30 -21.02 18.20
C ARG A 150 -2.67 -20.58 18.71
N ALA A 151 -2.86 -19.28 18.95
CA ALA A 151 -4.11 -18.73 19.45
C ALA A 151 -5.27 -18.95 18.46
N VAL A 152 -5.06 -18.68 17.16
CA VAL A 152 -6.08 -18.88 16.12
C VAL A 152 -6.43 -20.35 15.98
N PHE A 153 -5.43 -21.23 15.97
CA PHE A 153 -5.64 -22.67 15.81
C PHE A 153 -6.37 -23.28 17.01
N ALA A 154 -6.02 -22.88 18.23
CA ALA A 154 -6.73 -23.30 19.43
C ALA A 154 -8.22 -22.89 19.39
N ARG A 155 -8.53 -21.66 18.95
CA ARG A 155 -9.93 -21.21 18.81
C ARG A 155 -10.71 -21.90 17.70
N ALA A 156 -10.01 -22.32 16.64
CA ALA A 156 -10.61 -23.00 15.50
C ALA A 156 -10.67 -24.54 15.65
N ASP A 157 -10.22 -25.07 16.79
CA ASP A 157 -10.07 -26.52 17.03
C ASP A 157 -9.21 -27.21 15.96
N ILE A 158 -8.11 -26.55 15.58
CA ILE A 158 -7.16 -26.97 14.56
C ILE A 158 -5.88 -27.46 15.27
N PRO A 159 -5.48 -28.74 15.13
CA PRO A 159 -4.18 -29.21 15.61
C PRO A 159 -2.99 -28.32 15.23
N GLU A 160 -2.11 -27.99 16.19
CA GLU A 160 -0.95 -27.13 15.93
C GLU A 160 0.03 -27.73 14.91
N LEU A 161 0.20 -29.05 15.02
CA LEU A 161 0.91 -29.92 14.09
C LEU A 161 -0.09 -30.37 13.01
N PHE A 162 -0.50 -29.49 12.11
CA PHE A 162 -1.32 -29.88 10.97
C PHE A 162 -0.41 -30.28 9.78
N PRO A 163 -0.25 -31.59 9.48
CA PRO A 163 0.64 -32.05 8.41
C PRO A 163 0.02 -31.96 7.01
N ASP A 164 -1.31 -31.92 6.90
CA ASP A 164 -2.01 -32.00 5.62
C ASP A 164 -2.95 -30.78 5.45
N TYR A 165 -2.51 -29.70 4.82
CA TYR A 165 -3.42 -28.61 4.45
C TYR A 165 -3.35 -28.21 2.98
N GLN A 166 -4.55 -28.18 2.39
CA GLN A 166 -4.87 -27.82 1.00
C GLN A 166 -4.99 -26.29 0.77
N PHE A 167 -4.68 -25.46 1.76
CA PHE A 167 -4.80 -24.00 1.68
C PHE A 167 -3.48 -23.31 2.02
N ALA A 168 -3.07 -22.36 1.19
CA ALA A 168 -1.79 -21.67 1.34
C ALA A 168 -1.66 -20.83 2.64
N TYR A 169 -2.78 -20.42 3.28
CA TYR A 169 -2.76 -19.45 4.39
C TYR A 169 -3.85 -19.71 5.48
N PRO A 170 -3.75 -20.79 6.29
CA PRO A 170 -4.81 -21.21 7.22
C PRO A 170 -5.14 -20.17 8.31
N VAL A 171 -4.13 -19.46 8.84
CA VAL A 171 -4.35 -18.44 9.90
C VAL A 171 -5.22 -17.28 9.39
N THR A 172 -4.91 -16.76 8.20
CA THR A 172 -5.70 -15.66 7.62
C THR A 172 -7.13 -16.10 7.26
N PHE A 173 -7.31 -17.35 6.85
CA PHE A 173 -8.63 -17.90 6.54
C PHE A 173 -9.53 -17.97 7.78
N GLU A 174 -9.03 -18.51 8.89
CA GLU A 174 -9.79 -18.56 10.14
C GLU A 174 -10.06 -17.17 10.72
N LEU A 175 -9.09 -16.25 10.68
CA LEU A 175 -9.31 -14.86 11.11
C LEU A 175 -10.36 -14.13 10.26
N ARG A 176 -10.44 -14.40 8.95
CA ARG A 176 -11.51 -13.86 8.10
C ARG A 176 -12.89 -14.40 8.49
N LYS A 177 -12.99 -15.69 8.84
CA LYS A 177 -14.24 -16.26 9.35
C LYS A 177 -14.64 -15.62 10.68
N GLU A 178 -13.67 -15.44 11.58
CA GLU A 178 -13.86 -14.78 12.88
C GLU A 178 -14.37 -13.34 12.65
N LEU A 179 -13.66 -12.56 11.81
CA LEU A 179 -14.02 -11.17 11.50
C LEU A 179 -15.44 -11.03 10.92
N ASN A 180 -15.86 -11.97 10.07
CA ASN A 180 -17.21 -11.98 9.49
C ASN A 180 -18.31 -12.27 10.52
N LYS A 181 -17.99 -12.89 11.65
CA LYS A 181 -18.93 -13.19 12.74
C LYS A 181 -18.91 -12.11 13.82
N THR A 182 -17.77 -11.44 14.01
CA THR A 182 -17.61 -10.38 15.00
C THR A 182 -18.38 -9.11 14.59
N LYS A 183 -19.14 -8.52 15.52
CA LYS A 183 -19.89 -7.29 15.25
C LYS A 183 -19.01 -6.05 15.44
N PRO A 184 -19.07 -5.07 14.52
CA PRO A 184 -18.40 -3.79 14.71
C PRO A 184 -19.22 -2.90 15.65
N GLU A 185 -18.80 -2.79 16.91
CA GLU A 185 -19.55 -2.01 17.92
C GLU A 185 -19.11 -0.55 18.02
N THR A 186 -17.80 -0.31 17.94
CA THR A 186 -17.19 1.02 18.03
C THR A 186 -17.39 1.84 16.74
N PRO A 187 -17.34 3.18 16.79
CA PRO A 187 -17.37 4.02 15.59
C PRO A 187 -16.28 3.65 14.56
N GLU A 188 -15.04 3.44 15.02
CA GLU A 188 -13.92 2.99 14.19
C GLU A 188 -14.19 1.61 13.58
N GLY A 189 -14.67 0.65 14.37
CA GLY A 189 -15.02 -0.69 13.89
C GLY A 189 -16.12 -0.66 12.84
N LYS A 190 -17.15 0.20 13.02
CA LYS A 190 -18.25 0.37 12.05
C LYS A 190 -17.75 0.99 10.75
N HIS A 191 -16.89 1.99 10.87
CA HIS A 191 -16.30 2.63 9.71
C HIS A 191 -15.40 1.65 8.94
N LEU A 192 -14.57 0.87 9.64
CA LEU A 192 -13.73 -0.16 9.04
C LEU A 192 -14.54 -1.26 8.36
N ALA A 193 -15.60 -1.77 9.00
CA ALA A 193 -16.49 -2.75 8.37
C ALA A 193 -17.14 -2.19 7.10
N GLY A 194 -17.52 -0.91 7.13
CA GLY A 194 -17.98 -0.17 5.95
C GLY A 194 -16.91 -0.08 4.86
N ALA A 195 -15.67 0.27 5.24
CA ALA A 195 -14.53 0.35 4.33
C ALA A 195 -14.26 -1.00 3.64
N ILE A 196 -14.17 -2.10 4.40
CA ILE A 196 -13.98 -3.46 3.84
C ILE A 196 -15.09 -3.82 2.85
N LYS A 197 -16.35 -3.52 3.20
CA LYS A 197 -17.49 -3.77 2.32
C LYS A 197 -17.39 -2.96 1.02
N HIS A 198 -17.12 -1.66 1.13
CA HIS A 198 -17.01 -0.78 -0.03
C HIS A 198 -15.78 -1.13 -0.89
N SER A 199 -14.66 -1.54 -0.30
CA SER A 199 -13.50 -2.09 -1.00
C SER A 199 -13.87 -3.30 -1.85
N GLY A 200 -14.62 -4.26 -1.31
CA GLY A 200 -15.11 -5.40 -2.09
C GLY A 200 -16.01 -5.01 -3.26
N GLN A 201 -16.93 -4.07 -3.05
CA GLN A 201 -17.79 -3.52 -4.11
C GLN A 201 -16.98 -2.76 -5.16
N TRP A 202 -16.00 -1.97 -4.72
CA TRP A 202 -15.11 -1.21 -5.58
C TRP A 202 -14.33 -2.15 -6.50
N VAL A 203 -13.69 -3.21 -5.98
CA VAL A 203 -12.97 -4.21 -6.78
C VAL A 203 -13.89 -4.90 -7.78
N GLN A 204 -15.11 -5.27 -7.37
CA GLN A 204 -16.08 -5.87 -8.28
C GLN A 204 -16.43 -4.94 -9.45
N LEU A 205 -16.81 -3.69 -9.15
CA LEU A 205 -17.19 -2.70 -10.18
C LEU A 205 -16.01 -2.34 -11.08
N PHE A 206 -14.82 -2.29 -10.49
CA PHE A 206 -13.58 -2.07 -11.21
C PHE A 206 -13.33 -3.19 -12.24
N ASN A 207 -13.46 -4.45 -11.83
CA ASN A 207 -13.32 -5.60 -12.73
C ASN A 207 -14.35 -5.56 -13.85
N GLN A 208 -15.61 -5.23 -13.52
CA GLN A 208 -16.67 -5.06 -14.51
C GLN A 208 -16.33 -3.95 -15.52
N MET A 209 -15.73 -2.85 -15.06
CA MET A 209 -15.27 -1.79 -15.93
C MET A 209 -14.14 -2.23 -16.85
N ILE A 210 -13.15 -2.96 -16.33
CA ILE A 210 -12.07 -3.54 -17.14
C ILE A 210 -12.65 -4.51 -18.17
N ASP A 211 -13.56 -5.39 -17.79
CA ASP A 211 -14.21 -6.34 -18.70
C ASP A 211 -15.01 -5.63 -19.80
N ALA A 212 -15.76 -4.56 -19.45
CA ALA A 212 -16.48 -3.76 -20.42
C ALA A 212 -15.54 -3.05 -21.41
N ALA A 213 -14.44 -2.48 -20.91
CA ALA A 213 -13.50 -1.69 -21.70
C ALA A 213 -12.54 -2.53 -22.56
N THR A 214 -12.24 -3.75 -22.12
CA THR A 214 -11.46 -4.72 -22.90
C THR A 214 -12.31 -5.48 -23.90
N GLY A 215 -13.63 -5.52 -23.71
CA GLY A 215 -14.55 -6.31 -24.50
C GLY A 215 -14.60 -7.78 -24.08
N LYS A 216 -15.63 -8.48 -24.52
CA LYS A 216 -15.80 -9.91 -24.23
C LYS A 216 -14.74 -10.73 -24.98
N LYS A 217 -14.23 -11.79 -24.36
CA LYS A 217 -13.39 -12.77 -25.07
C LYS A 217 -14.14 -13.27 -26.31
N LYS A 218 -13.46 -13.28 -27.45
CA LYS A 218 -14.02 -13.69 -28.74
C LYS A 218 -14.42 -15.16 -28.73
N HIS A 219 -13.66 -15.97 -28.00
CA HIS A 219 -13.88 -17.40 -27.87
C HIS A 219 -14.57 -17.74 -26.55
N SER A 220 -15.41 -18.78 -26.56
CA SER A 220 -16.06 -19.31 -25.37
C SER A 220 -15.05 -19.97 -24.43
N SER A 221 -15.43 -20.16 -23.16
CA SER A 221 -14.61 -20.88 -22.17
C SER A 221 -14.24 -22.30 -22.64
N SER A 222 -15.16 -22.99 -23.32
CA SER A 222 -14.91 -24.31 -23.90
C SER A 222 -13.84 -24.27 -24.99
N ILE A 223 -13.86 -23.28 -25.88
CA ILE A 223 -12.85 -23.14 -26.92
C ILE A 223 -11.50 -22.77 -26.31
N ILE A 224 -11.46 -21.84 -25.35
CA ILE A 224 -10.23 -21.48 -24.64
C ILE A 224 -9.64 -22.70 -23.92
N LYS A 225 -10.49 -23.55 -23.33
CA LYS A 225 -10.04 -24.81 -22.71
C LYS A 225 -9.39 -25.74 -23.74
N MET A 226 -10.01 -25.94 -24.91
CA MET A 226 -9.43 -26.77 -25.98
C MET A 226 -8.08 -26.21 -26.45
N MET A 227 -7.97 -24.90 -26.69
CA MET A 227 -6.68 -24.29 -27.07
C MET A 227 -5.61 -24.47 -25.98
N ARG A 228 -5.99 -24.47 -24.70
CA ARG A 228 -5.05 -24.68 -23.59
C ARG A 228 -4.56 -26.13 -23.54
N GLU A 229 -5.45 -27.08 -23.79
CA GLU A 229 -5.11 -28.49 -23.91
C GLU A 229 -4.17 -28.72 -25.10
N GLU A 230 -4.44 -28.09 -26.25
CA GLU A 230 -3.55 -28.10 -27.42
C GLU A 230 -2.16 -27.51 -27.10
N ALA A 231 -2.11 -26.35 -26.43
CA ALA A 231 -0.84 -25.75 -26.01
C ALA A 231 -0.06 -26.65 -25.03
N GLN A 232 -0.76 -27.45 -24.21
CA GLN A 232 -0.11 -28.41 -23.32
C GLN A 232 0.48 -29.60 -24.08
N VAL A 233 -0.24 -30.14 -25.07
CA VAL A 233 0.28 -31.20 -25.95
C VAL A 233 1.56 -30.74 -26.66
N ILE A 234 1.58 -29.49 -27.15
CA ILE A 234 2.78 -28.92 -27.79
C ILE A 234 3.94 -28.79 -26.79
N ARG A 235 3.69 -28.42 -25.53
CA ARG A 235 4.73 -28.37 -24.48
C ARG A 235 5.29 -29.76 -24.18
N ASP A 236 4.44 -30.77 -24.15
CA ASP A 236 4.86 -32.15 -23.91
C ASP A 236 5.74 -32.64 -25.07
N GLU A 237 5.41 -32.27 -26.32
CA GLU A 237 6.25 -32.52 -27.50
C GLU A 237 7.62 -31.83 -27.41
N ILE A 238 7.66 -30.54 -27.04
CA ILE A 238 8.92 -29.81 -26.80
C ILE A 238 9.78 -30.53 -25.74
N SER A 239 9.17 -31.03 -24.66
CA SER A 239 9.88 -31.77 -23.62
C SER A 239 10.51 -33.06 -24.15
N ILE A 240 9.88 -33.75 -25.11
CA ILE A 240 10.44 -34.94 -25.77
C ILE A 240 11.62 -34.54 -26.65
N LEU A 241 11.50 -33.45 -27.42
CA LEU A 241 12.58 -32.96 -28.29
C LEU A 241 13.84 -32.56 -27.52
N TYR A 242 13.70 -31.99 -26.32
CA TYR A 242 14.84 -31.70 -25.44
C TYR A 242 15.60 -32.95 -24.98
N GLN A 243 14.97 -34.13 -25.02
CA GLN A 243 15.60 -35.41 -24.66
C GLN A 243 16.26 -36.11 -25.87
N ALA A 244 16.02 -35.62 -27.09
CA ALA A 244 16.61 -36.17 -28.31
C ALA A 244 18.10 -35.77 -28.46
N ASN A 245 18.88 -36.58 -29.18
CA ASN A 245 20.28 -36.29 -29.51
C ASN A 245 20.54 -36.49 -31.02
N PRO A 246 20.83 -35.42 -31.78
CA PRO A 246 20.93 -34.02 -31.34
C PRO A 246 19.56 -33.39 -31.03
N VAL A 247 19.57 -32.34 -30.21
CA VAL A 247 18.37 -31.52 -29.94
C VAL A 247 18.05 -30.67 -31.17
N ASP A 248 16.81 -30.73 -31.64
CA ASP A 248 16.32 -29.90 -32.76
C ASP A 248 15.81 -28.55 -32.25
N GLY A 249 16.71 -27.56 -32.21
CA GLY A 249 16.37 -26.21 -31.76
C GLY A 249 15.42 -25.45 -32.67
N GLU A 250 15.38 -25.77 -33.98
CA GLU A 250 14.51 -25.09 -34.94
C GLU A 250 13.05 -25.56 -34.75
N GLN A 251 12.85 -26.86 -34.60
CA GLN A 251 11.52 -27.42 -34.30
C GLN A 251 10.98 -26.90 -32.96
N ILE A 252 11.81 -26.83 -31.92
CA ILE A 252 11.41 -26.27 -30.61
C ILE A 252 10.96 -24.81 -30.76
N ALA A 253 11.69 -24.00 -31.52
CA ALA A 253 11.32 -22.59 -31.73
C ALA A 253 9.97 -22.46 -32.46
N LEU A 254 9.71 -23.30 -33.47
CA LEU A 254 8.44 -23.31 -34.19
C LEU A 254 7.26 -23.70 -33.28
N LEU A 255 7.41 -24.75 -32.47
CA LEU A 255 6.39 -25.19 -31.52
C LEU A 255 6.13 -24.12 -30.44
N GLN A 256 7.18 -23.45 -29.98
CA GLN A 256 7.05 -22.33 -29.05
C GLN A 256 6.27 -21.16 -29.67
N GLN A 257 6.47 -20.87 -30.95
CA GLN A 257 5.69 -19.88 -31.68
C GLN A 257 4.21 -20.28 -31.77
N GLN A 258 3.90 -21.54 -32.05
CA GLN A 258 2.51 -22.03 -32.08
C GLN A 258 1.81 -21.87 -30.73
N ILE A 259 2.51 -22.17 -29.63
CA ILE A 259 2.00 -21.91 -28.27
C ILE A 259 1.69 -20.42 -28.09
N ASN A 260 2.59 -19.54 -28.51
CA ASN A 260 2.38 -18.09 -28.40
C ASN A 260 1.18 -17.63 -29.24
N ASP A 261 1.01 -18.14 -30.45
CA ASP A 261 -0.13 -17.83 -31.33
C ASP A 261 -1.46 -18.32 -30.73
N LEU A 262 -1.48 -19.51 -30.11
CA LEU A 262 -2.64 -20.00 -29.36
C LEU A 262 -2.99 -19.06 -28.21
N TYR A 263 -1.99 -18.60 -27.43
CA TYR A 263 -2.23 -17.65 -26.36
C TYR A 263 -2.74 -16.30 -26.85
N LEU A 264 -2.24 -15.80 -27.98
CA LEU A 264 -2.77 -14.60 -28.62
C LEU A 264 -4.24 -14.78 -29.05
N LYS A 265 -4.59 -15.92 -29.65
CA LYS A 265 -5.98 -16.25 -30.02
C LYS A 265 -6.89 -16.36 -28.79
N MET A 266 -6.43 -16.98 -27.70
CA MET A 266 -7.20 -17.07 -26.45
C MET A 266 -7.52 -15.70 -25.84
N GLU A 267 -6.66 -14.72 -26.07
CA GLU A 267 -6.82 -13.34 -25.60
C GLU A 267 -7.47 -12.40 -26.64
N GLU A 268 -7.86 -12.90 -27.82
CA GLU A 268 -8.67 -12.12 -28.77
C GLU A 268 -10.00 -11.73 -28.12
N ARG A 269 -10.36 -10.45 -28.27
CA ARG A 269 -11.59 -9.88 -27.72
C ARG A 269 -12.42 -9.23 -28.82
N GLN A 270 -13.74 -9.28 -28.63
CA GLN A 270 -14.67 -8.48 -29.42
C GLN A 270 -14.45 -6.99 -29.10
N PRO A 271 -14.71 -6.08 -30.05
CA PRO A 271 -14.66 -4.65 -29.75
C PRO A 271 -15.53 -4.30 -28.55
N ALA A 272 -15.01 -3.45 -27.67
CA ALA A 272 -15.76 -2.96 -26.52
C ALA A 272 -16.97 -2.13 -26.97
N SER A 273 -18.15 -2.40 -26.40
CA SER A 273 -19.34 -1.55 -26.61
C SER A 273 -19.16 -0.26 -25.81
N LYS A 274 -19.31 0.89 -26.49
CA LYS A 274 -19.21 2.21 -25.84
C LYS A 274 -20.28 2.36 -24.76
N GLU A 275 -21.47 1.84 -24.99
CA GLU A 275 -22.60 1.85 -24.07
C GLU A 275 -22.29 1.02 -22.81
N ALA A 276 -21.74 -0.20 -22.98
CA ALA A 276 -21.35 -1.04 -21.85
C ALA A 276 -20.23 -0.39 -21.01
N VAL A 277 -19.25 0.24 -21.66
CA VAL A 277 -18.18 0.98 -20.96
C VAL A 277 -18.76 2.15 -20.17
N GLN A 278 -19.67 2.91 -20.77
CA GLN A 278 -20.30 4.05 -20.11
C GLN A 278 -21.15 3.61 -18.92
N GLN A 279 -21.93 2.55 -19.04
CA GLN A 279 -22.71 1.98 -17.93
C GLN A 279 -21.82 1.49 -16.78
N ALA A 280 -20.74 0.77 -17.09
CA ALA A 280 -19.81 0.31 -16.07
C ALA A 280 -19.12 1.48 -15.36
N LYS A 281 -18.77 2.54 -16.11
CA LYS A 281 -18.24 3.80 -15.55
C LYS A 281 -19.24 4.47 -14.60
N GLU A 282 -20.48 4.63 -15.02
CA GLU A 282 -21.55 5.23 -14.20
C GLU A 282 -21.81 4.44 -12.92
N ALA A 283 -21.69 3.10 -12.96
CA ALA A 283 -21.81 2.26 -11.78
C ALA A 283 -20.61 2.36 -10.84
N PHE A 284 -19.40 2.51 -11.38
CA PHE A 284 -18.16 2.59 -10.60
C PHE A 284 -17.98 3.94 -9.89
N LEU A 285 -18.25 5.05 -10.57
CA LEU A 285 -17.95 6.42 -10.08
C LEU A 285 -18.52 6.72 -8.67
N PRO A 286 -19.78 6.38 -8.32
CA PRO A 286 -20.32 6.64 -6.99
C PRO A 286 -19.56 5.90 -5.89
N THR A 287 -19.16 4.64 -6.14
CA THR A 287 -18.40 3.85 -5.18
C THR A 287 -17.00 4.40 -5.00
N ASN A 288 -16.36 4.86 -6.08
CA ASN A 288 -15.07 5.53 -6.01
C ASN A 288 -15.13 6.82 -5.18
N ALA A 289 -16.10 7.70 -5.46
CA ALA A 289 -16.28 8.95 -4.73
C ALA A 289 -16.61 8.72 -3.25
N LEU A 290 -17.38 7.67 -2.93
CA LEU A 290 -17.65 7.27 -1.55
C LEU A 290 -16.38 6.82 -0.83
N MET A 291 -15.55 5.99 -1.48
CA MET A 291 -14.26 5.56 -0.94
C MET A 291 -13.33 6.75 -0.68
N GLU A 292 -13.19 7.67 -1.64
CA GLU A 292 -12.41 8.90 -1.47
C GLU A 292 -12.91 9.77 -0.31
N LYS A 293 -14.24 9.92 -0.20
CA LYS A 293 -14.85 10.65 0.92
C LYS A 293 -14.50 10.01 2.27
N ASN A 294 -14.49 8.69 2.34
CA ASN A 294 -14.21 7.95 3.58
C ASN A 294 -12.73 8.01 3.99
N LEU A 295 -11.82 8.46 3.13
CA LEU A 295 -10.43 8.76 3.53
C LEU A 295 -10.33 9.88 4.57
N ARG A 296 -11.38 10.71 4.70
CA ARG A 296 -11.39 11.82 5.67
C ARG A 296 -11.70 11.42 7.10
N ALA A 297 -12.05 10.16 7.32
CA ALA A 297 -12.34 9.68 8.67
C ALA A 297 -11.02 9.48 9.45
N PRO A 298 -10.97 9.85 10.74
CA PRO A 298 -9.75 9.78 11.54
C PRO A 298 -9.50 8.35 12.07
N TYR A 299 -9.56 7.35 11.18
CA TYR A 299 -9.49 5.93 11.54
C TYR A 299 -8.40 5.24 10.70
N PRO A 300 -7.22 4.92 11.30
CA PRO A 300 -6.04 4.50 10.57
C PRO A 300 -6.23 3.16 9.86
N ASP A 301 -6.93 2.22 10.50
CA ASP A 301 -7.25 0.91 9.93
C ASP A 301 -8.16 1.03 8.70
N SER A 302 -9.14 1.95 8.77
CA SER A 302 -10.03 2.23 7.64
C SER A 302 -9.31 2.93 6.51
N PHE A 303 -8.47 3.92 6.82
CA PHE A 303 -7.66 4.64 5.84
C PHE A 303 -6.77 3.67 5.07
N THR A 304 -6.09 2.78 5.79
CA THR A 304 -5.25 1.73 5.21
C THR A 304 -6.06 0.83 4.26
N GLU A 305 -7.25 0.38 4.67
CA GLU A 305 -8.10 -0.48 3.84
C GLU A 305 -8.62 0.22 2.56
N ILE A 306 -8.91 1.52 2.65
CA ILE A 306 -9.39 2.30 1.51
C ILE A 306 -8.24 2.59 0.53
N ILE A 307 -7.09 3.04 1.02
CA ILE A 307 -5.91 3.36 0.19
C ILE A 307 -5.45 2.14 -0.58
N LYS A 308 -5.40 0.97 0.05
CA LYS A 308 -5.12 -0.32 -0.60
C LYS A 308 -5.86 -0.51 -1.93
N ASN A 309 -7.12 -0.07 -2.01
CA ASN A 309 -7.95 -0.21 -3.20
C ASN A 309 -7.84 1.02 -4.12
N LEU A 310 -7.96 2.24 -3.60
CA LEU A 310 -7.91 3.44 -4.45
C LEU A 310 -6.55 3.67 -5.13
N GLN A 311 -5.48 3.17 -4.50
CA GLN A 311 -4.11 3.41 -4.94
C GLN A 311 -3.68 2.53 -6.12
N LEU A 312 -4.23 1.30 -6.21
CA LEU A 312 -3.93 0.24 -7.19
C LEU A 312 -2.57 0.43 -7.88
N LYS A 313 -1.47 -0.09 -7.30
CA LYS A 313 -0.07 0.03 -7.77
C LYS A 313 0.11 1.00 -8.94
N SER A 314 -0.05 2.30 -8.67
CA SER A 314 0.13 3.33 -9.68
C SER A 314 1.61 3.70 -9.77
N GLN A 315 1.97 4.57 -10.71
CA GLN A 315 3.32 5.13 -10.76
C GLN A 315 3.71 5.89 -9.48
N TYR A 316 2.72 6.21 -8.62
CA TYR A 316 2.87 6.98 -7.40
C TYR A 316 2.31 6.20 -6.20
N ASP A 317 2.97 5.20 -5.64
CA ASP A 317 2.36 4.39 -4.58
C ASP A 317 2.53 5.02 -3.18
N LEU A 318 1.43 5.22 -2.44
CA LEU A 318 1.49 5.65 -1.02
C LEU A 318 2.13 4.57 -0.12
N ARG A 319 2.21 3.32 -0.60
CA ARG A 319 2.85 2.17 0.08
C ARG A 319 2.36 1.91 1.50
N ILE A 320 1.14 2.38 1.80
CA ILE A 320 0.42 2.08 3.02
C ILE A 320 -0.21 0.70 2.87
N GLY A 321 0.33 -0.25 3.64
CA GLY A 321 -0.10 -1.63 3.64
C GLY A 321 0.56 -2.51 2.57
N ALA A 322 0.43 -3.82 2.77
CA ALA A 322 0.98 -4.83 1.89
C ALA A 322 0.02 -5.12 0.75
N ILE A 323 0.13 -4.40 -0.37
CA ILE A 323 -0.49 -4.83 -1.62
C ILE A 323 0.55 -4.96 -2.70
N SER A 324 0.92 -6.21 -2.98
CA SER A 324 1.44 -6.61 -4.27
C SER A 324 0.26 -6.68 -5.26
N SER A 325 -0.31 -5.54 -5.63
CA SER A 325 -1.21 -5.51 -6.79
C SER A 325 -0.32 -5.85 -7.98
N PRO A 326 -0.61 -6.94 -8.71
CA PRO A 326 0.25 -7.34 -9.80
C PRO A 326 0.31 -6.22 -10.85
N ASP A 327 1.52 -5.98 -11.40
CA ASP A 327 1.84 -4.84 -12.27
C ASP A 327 0.87 -4.64 -13.44
N TYR A 328 0.18 -5.71 -13.84
CA TYR A 328 -0.82 -5.66 -14.91
C TYR A 328 -1.96 -4.67 -14.58
N TRP A 329 -2.42 -4.55 -13.34
CA TRP A 329 -3.53 -3.64 -12.99
C TRP A 329 -3.23 -2.17 -13.32
N ALA A 330 -1.99 -1.74 -13.12
CA ALA A 330 -1.53 -0.40 -13.46
C ALA A 330 -1.67 -0.12 -14.96
N ILE A 331 -1.33 -1.12 -15.79
CA ILE A 331 -1.44 -1.04 -17.25
C ILE A 331 -2.91 -0.94 -17.65
N TYR A 332 -3.78 -1.75 -17.06
CA TYR A 332 -5.22 -1.70 -17.35
C TYR A 332 -5.85 -0.38 -16.92
N LEU A 333 -5.49 0.15 -15.75
CA LEU A 333 -5.93 1.47 -15.29
C LEU A 333 -5.60 2.55 -16.32
N LYS A 334 -4.32 2.68 -16.66
CA LYS A 334 -3.85 3.72 -17.58
C LYS A 334 -4.50 3.59 -18.96
N LYS A 335 -4.73 2.37 -19.43
CA LYS A 335 -5.27 2.09 -20.77
C LYS A 335 -6.79 2.25 -20.85
N TYR A 336 -7.53 1.76 -19.86
CA TYR A 336 -8.98 1.60 -19.94
C TYR A 336 -9.75 2.55 -19.02
N ILE A 337 -9.09 3.11 -18.01
CA ILE A 337 -9.67 4.00 -16.99
C ILE A 337 -8.77 5.24 -16.82
N PRO A 338 -8.44 5.98 -17.90
CA PRO A 338 -7.45 7.07 -17.84
C PRO A 338 -7.92 8.28 -17.02
N TRP A 339 -9.20 8.32 -16.65
CA TRP A 339 -9.79 9.38 -15.84
C TRP A 339 -9.75 9.08 -14.33
N HIS A 340 -9.44 7.84 -13.91
CA HIS A 340 -9.22 7.54 -12.50
C HIS A 340 -7.87 8.11 -12.07
N LEU A 341 -7.88 8.96 -11.04
CA LEU A 341 -6.68 9.52 -10.46
C LEU A 341 -6.51 8.91 -9.07
N PRO A 342 -5.40 8.22 -8.78
CA PRO A 342 -5.18 7.67 -7.45
C PRO A 342 -4.94 8.81 -6.44
N PRO A 343 -5.19 8.58 -5.13
CA PRO A 343 -4.97 9.57 -4.07
C PRO A 343 -3.60 10.26 -4.12
N SER A 344 -2.54 9.49 -4.38
CA SER A 344 -1.19 10.03 -4.54
C SER A 344 -1.02 11.02 -5.69
N HIS A 345 -1.79 10.89 -6.77
CA HIS A 345 -1.74 11.83 -7.88
C HIS A 345 -2.35 13.18 -7.48
N HIS A 346 -3.42 13.17 -6.67
CA HIS A 346 -3.98 14.40 -6.12
C HIS A 346 -2.98 15.10 -5.18
N ILE A 347 -2.27 14.34 -4.35
CA ILE A 347 -1.20 14.88 -3.49
C ILE A 347 -0.08 15.49 -4.35
N MET A 348 0.36 14.78 -5.40
CA MET A 348 1.39 15.31 -6.31
C MET A 348 0.95 16.61 -7.00
N GLN A 349 -0.32 16.71 -7.42
CA GLN A 349 -0.85 17.93 -8.04
C GLN A 349 -0.87 19.14 -7.10
N GLN A 350 -0.91 18.92 -5.79
CA GLN A 350 -0.80 19.98 -4.77
C GLN A 350 0.65 20.20 -4.31
N SER A 351 1.56 19.29 -4.67
CA SER A 351 2.96 19.36 -4.28
C SER A 351 3.72 20.35 -5.18
N PRO A 352 4.71 21.10 -4.63
CA PRO A 352 5.57 21.95 -5.44
C PRO A 352 6.54 21.16 -6.34
N THR A 353 6.75 19.86 -6.09
CA THR A 353 7.63 19.05 -6.96
C THR A 353 6.91 18.59 -8.22
N THR A 354 7.52 18.85 -9.38
CA THR A 354 7.15 18.24 -10.66
C THR A 354 7.92 16.95 -10.94
N ASP A 355 8.96 16.67 -10.17
CA ASP A 355 9.79 15.46 -10.29
C ASP A 355 9.06 14.27 -9.66
N THR A 356 8.70 13.32 -10.51
CA THR A 356 8.00 12.08 -10.15
C THR A 356 8.86 11.14 -9.31
N ASP A 357 10.15 11.03 -9.63
CA ASP A 357 11.05 10.12 -8.91
C ASP A 357 11.34 10.65 -7.51
N HIS A 358 11.53 11.97 -7.39
CA HIS A 358 11.65 12.64 -6.09
C HIS A 358 10.36 12.50 -5.28
N PHE A 359 9.18 12.71 -5.88
CA PHE A 359 7.90 12.49 -5.20
C PHE A 359 7.76 11.06 -4.67
N ASN A 360 8.09 10.07 -5.51
CA ASN A 360 8.01 8.64 -5.16
C ASN A 360 8.95 8.24 -4.02
N LEU A 361 10.11 8.88 -3.93
CA LEU A 361 11.06 8.65 -2.84
C LEU A 361 10.50 9.11 -1.48
N LEU A 362 9.67 10.15 -1.47
CA LEU A 362 9.25 10.85 -0.24
C LEU A 362 7.83 10.54 0.21
N ILE A 363 6.94 10.21 -0.74
CA ILE A 363 5.51 10.04 -0.45
C ILE A 363 5.23 8.89 0.51
N GLU A 364 6.03 7.82 0.50
CA GLU A 364 5.91 6.71 1.45
C GLU A 364 6.11 7.20 2.89
N SER A 365 7.16 7.97 3.15
CA SER A 365 7.45 8.51 4.49
C SER A 365 6.34 9.45 4.97
N ALA A 366 5.87 10.36 4.11
CA ALA A 366 4.76 11.27 4.43
C ALA A 366 3.47 10.50 4.74
N SER A 367 3.22 9.44 3.98
CA SER A 367 2.05 8.57 4.14
C SER A 367 2.07 7.81 5.46
N MET A 368 3.23 7.30 5.88
CA MET A 368 3.37 6.63 7.18
C MET A 368 3.23 7.61 8.35
N LEU A 369 3.80 8.82 8.26
CA LEU A 369 3.57 9.87 9.25
C LEU A 369 2.09 10.26 9.35
N TYR A 370 1.38 10.30 8.21
CA TYR A 370 -0.05 10.54 8.18
C TYR A 370 -0.85 9.44 8.89
N LEU A 371 -0.47 8.17 8.75
CA LEU A 371 -1.07 7.09 9.56
C LEU A 371 -0.84 7.28 11.06
N CYS A 372 0.36 7.68 11.47
CA CYS A 372 0.65 8.00 12.87
C CYS A 372 -0.27 9.12 13.37
N TYR A 373 -0.46 10.16 12.56
CA TYR A 373 -1.36 11.26 12.85
C TYR A 373 -2.82 10.81 13.02
N LEU A 374 -3.26 9.80 12.25
CA LEU A 374 -4.56 9.17 12.42
C LEU A 374 -4.67 8.27 13.66
N GLY A 375 -3.57 8.04 14.39
CA GLY A 375 -3.54 7.21 15.60
C GLY A 375 -3.07 5.77 15.38
N ALA A 376 -2.42 5.46 14.24
CA ALA A 376 -1.71 4.19 14.08
C ALA A 376 -0.54 4.11 15.09
N ASP A 377 -0.24 2.90 15.56
CA ASP A 377 0.97 2.67 16.36
C ASP A 377 2.22 2.91 15.49
N CYS A 378 3.05 3.86 15.94
CA CYS A 378 4.31 4.23 15.32
C CYS A 378 5.48 4.16 16.31
N GLY A 379 5.28 3.44 17.41
CA GLY A 379 6.31 3.18 18.40
C GLY A 379 7.38 2.18 17.92
N PRO A 380 8.39 1.91 18.76
CA PRO A 380 9.52 1.02 18.46
C PRO A 380 9.16 -0.38 17.97
N ASN A 381 8.03 -0.90 18.44
CA ASN A 381 7.58 -2.27 18.15
C ASN A 381 6.46 -2.31 17.11
N SER A 382 6.06 -1.15 16.58
CA SER A 382 4.98 -1.03 15.61
C SER A 382 5.28 -1.82 14.34
N VAL A 383 4.21 -2.27 13.67
CA VAL A 383 4.28 -2.81 12.31
C VAL A 383 4.97 -1.82 11.36
N LEU A 384 4.66 -0.53 11.54
CA LEU A 384 5.34 0.69 11.08
C LEU A 384 6.84 0.52 10.87
N VAL A 385 7.51 0.53 12.02
CA VAL A 385 8.96 0.53 12.15
C VAL A 385 9.53 -0.84 11.81
N ARG A 386 8.82 -1.93 12.13
CA ARG A 386 9.24 -3.30 11.82
C ARG A 386 9.45 -3.53 10.32
N LYS A 387 8.63 -2.89 9.46
CA LYS A 387 8.81 -2.92 8.01
C LYS A 387 10.20 -2.41 7.60
N TYR A 388 10.70 -1.35 8.21
CA TYR A 388 12.04 -0.82 7.95
C TYR A 388 13.13 -1.66 8.63
N CYS A 389 12.93 -2.02 9.90
CA CYS A 389 13.89 -2.78 10.69
C CYS A 389 14.18 -4.16 10.08
N LEU A 390 13.16 -4.88 9.62
CA LEU A 390 13.29 -6.26 9.12
C LEU A 390 13.00 -6.37 7.61
N ASN A 391 11.96 -5.72 7.11
CA ASN A 391 11.43 -5.92 5.75
C ASN A 391 11.21 -7.41 5.35
N PRO A 392 10.42 -8.17 6.14
CA PRO A 392 10.25 -9.61 5.92
C PRO A 392 9.61 -9.95 4.56
N GLN A 393 8.81 -9.04 4.00
CA GLN A 393 8.11 -9.23 2.72
C GLN A 393 9.05 -9.17 1.51
N ALA A 394 10.18 -8.47 1.63
CA ALA A 394 11.18 -8.36 0.58
C ALA A 394 12.37 -9.30 0.81
N ASN A 395 12.19 -10.44 1.50
CA ASN A 395 13.28 -11.33 1.90
C ASN A 395 14.39 -10.61 2.67
N PHE A 396 14.00 -9.70 3.56
CA PHE A 396 14.90 -8.84 4.32
C PHE A 396 15.79 -7.93 3.44
N GLN A 397 15.48 -7.76 2.14
CA GLN A 397 16.17 -6.80 1.27
C GLN A 397 15.77 -5.37 1.65
N ASN A 398 16.70 -4.42 1.51
CA ASN A 398 16.50 -3.01 1.86
C ASN A 398 16.01 -2.81 3.31
N ASN A 399 16.56 -3.58 4.25
CA ASN A 399 16.32 -3.36 5.68
C ASN A 399 17.23 -2.25 6.23
N TYR A 400 16.79 -1.62 7.31
CA TYR A 400 17.45 -0.52 8.00
C TYR A 400 17.62 -0.90 9.47
N PRO A 401 18.75 -1.50 9.88
CA PRO A 401 18.96 -1.96 11.25
C PRO A 401 18.84 -0.85 12.31
N ASN A 402 19.12 0.38 11.92
CA ASN A 402 18.98 1.58 12.75
C ASN A 402 17.52 2.03 12.97
N ALA A 403 16.54 1.44 12.27
CA ALA A 403 15.13 1.61 12.59
C ALA A 403 14.70 0.80 13.82
N CYS A 404 15.39 -0.31 14.11
CA CYS A 404 15.01 -1.21 15.19
C CYS A 404 15.09 -0.49 16.55
N GLY A 405 14.02 -0.54 17.34
CA GLY A 405 13.97 0.08 18.66
C GLY A 405 13.69 1.59 18.66
N LYS A 406 13.43 2.21 17.51
CA LYS A 406 13.11 3.64 17.39
C LYS A 406 11.65 3.87 17.04
N THR A 407 11.09 5.01 17.44
CA THR A 407 9.82 5.44 16.85
C THR A 407 10.01 5.74 15.36
N LEU A 408 8.92 5.75 14.59
CA LEU A 408 8.99 6.07 13.16
C LEU A 408 9.57 7.48 12.93
N ILE A 409 9.20 8.45 13.78
CA ILE A 409 9.67 9.84 13.69
C ILE A 409 11.18 9.89 13.95
N ASP A 410 11.66 9.30 15.04
CA ASP A 410 13.09 9.32 15.39
C ASP A 410 13.93 8.65 14.31
N PHE A 411 13.47 7.52 13.77
CA PHE A 411 14.14 6.85 12.66
C PHE A 411 14.20 7.75 11.42
N TYR A 412 13.09 8.42 11.07
CA TYR A 412 13.06 9.31 9.92
C TYR A 412 13.98 10.50 10.06
N THR A 413 13.99 11.16 11.22
CA THR A 413 14.78 12.37 11.45
C THR A 413 16.26 12.11 11.64
N GLU A 414 16.64 11.00 12.27
CA GLU A 414 18.04 10.74 12.65
C GLU A 414 18.78 9.87 11.62
N ASN A 415 18.06 9.09 10.82
CA ASN A 415 18.68 7.96 10.14
C ASN A 415 18.21 7.69 8.70
N TYR A 416 17.00 8.12 8.34
CA TYR A 416 16.42 7.78 7.04
C TYR A 416 16.42 8.95 6.07
N LEU A 417 16.03 10.14 6.52
CA LEU A 417 15.85 11.32 5.67
C LEU A 417 16.95 12.34 5.96
N THR A 418 17.50 12.92 4.89
CA THR A 418 18.33 14.13 5.02
C THR A 418 17.47 15.32 5.46
N PRO A 419 18.06 16.40 6.01
CA PRO A 419 17.30 17.59 6.43
C PRO A 419 16.40 18.18 5.33
N ASN A 420 16.86 18.17 4.08
CA ASN A 420 16.06 18.65 2.94
C ASN A 420 14.89 17.70 2.63
N GLN A 421 15.13 16.39 2.64
CA GLN A 421 14.07 15.39 2.44
C GLN A 421 13.04 15.43 3.57
N TRP A 422 13.45 15.65 4.81
CA TRP A 422 12.53 15.82 5.94
C TRP A 422 11.58 17.01 5.73
N LYS A 423 12.09 18.13 5.24
CA LYS A 423 11.27 19.30 4.91
C LYS A 423 10.25 18.99 3.81
N ASP A 424 10.68 18.30 2.75
CA ASP A 424 9.80 17.91 1.65
C ASP A 424 8.73 16.90 2.11
N VAL A 425 9.12 15.92 2.93
CA VAL A 425 8.19 14.95 3.57
C VAL A 425 7.19 15.66 4.46
N SER A 426 7.62 16.65 5.25
CA SER A 426 6.74 17.45 6.10
C SER A 426 5.72 18.22 5.26
N SER A 427 6.14 18.79 4.12
CA SER A 427 5.24 19.47 3.18
C SER A 427 4.20 18.51 2.57
N LEU A 428 4.62 17.31 2.16
CA LEU A 428 3.70 16.28 1.67
C LEU A 428 2.73 15.81 2.76
N PHE A 429 3.21 15.64 3.99
CA PHE A 429 2.39 15.31 5.14
C PHE A 429 1.33 16.40 5.40
N ASP A 430 1.71 17.68 5.38
CA ASP A 430 0.78 18.81 5.54
C ASP A 430 -0.29 18.82 4.45
N ILE A 431 0.08 18.49 3.20
CA ILE A 431 -0.90 18.32 2.10
C ILE A 431 -1.89 17.21 2.44
N MET A 432 -1.42 16.05 2.92
CA MET A 432 -2.30 14.94 3.32
C MET A 432 -3.23 15.33 4.47
N VAL A 433 -2.72 16.03 5.49
CA VAL A 433 -3.53 16.56 6.60
C VAL A 433 -4.58 17.56 6.08
N ASN A 434 -4.24 18.44 5.15
CA ASN A 434 -5.21 19.38 4.59
C ASN A 434 -6.26 18.70 3.70
N MET A 435 -5.89 17.64 2.99
CA MET A 435 -6.79 16.92 2.08
C MET A 435 -7.72 15.94 2.81
N TYR A 436 -7.19 15.28 3.84
CA TYR A 436 -7.82 14.12 4.49
C TYR A 436 -8.02 14.30 6.00
N GLY A 437 -7.37 15.27 6.65
CA GLY A 437 -7.69 15.64 8.03
C GLY A 437 -9.09 16.25 8.13
N SER A 438 -9.85 15.84 9.15
CA SER A 438 -11.23 16.30 9.42
C SER A 438 -11.30 17.42 10.44
#